data_AF-A0A919WQ46-F1
#
_entry.id   AF-A0A919WQ46-F1
#
_cell.length_a   1.000
_cell.length_b   1.000
_cell.length_c   1.000
_cell.angle_alpha   90.00
_cell.angle_beta   90.00
_cell.angle_gamma   90.00
#
_symmetry.space_group_name_H-M   'P 1'
#
loop_
_entity.id
_entity.type
_entity.pdbx_description
1 polymer ?
#
loop_
_entity_poly.entity_id
_entity_poly.type
_entity_poly.pdbx_seq_one_letter_code
_entity_poly.pdbx_strand_id
1 'polypeptide(L)'
;MLARKIITATISGTLFALLLGFIFPNPFGDTGQNYFYTAITVVNVYLMYSFPVILFYGVLTSIASDKIAEFLTKKDGNIKKEILISGVFHVVFGLVLLPFSLGAALLFFVIDRLLQKRKNTFHWLQALKCLAIPVFVWIALLGLDWINHIITELTT
;
A
#
# COMPACT_ATOMS: atom_id res chain seq x y z
N MET A 1 -12.57 7.67 11.34
CA MET A 1 -12.05 6.30 11.09
C MET A 1 -11.81 6.06 9.61
N LEU A 2 -12.84 6.09 8.76
CA LEU A 2 -12.72 5.77 7.33
C LEU A 2 -11.70 6.65 6.57
N ALA A 3 -11.75 7.98 6.74
CA ALA A 3 -10.79 8.89 6.08
C ALA A 3 -9.32 8.53 6.38
N ARG A 4 -8.99 8.19 7.64
CA ARG A 4 -7.66 7.74 8.04
C ARG A 4 -7.26 6.43 7.34
N LYS A 5 -8.21 5.48 7.22
CA LYS A 5 -7.96 4.19 6.55
C LYS A 5 -7.69 4.37 5.06
N ILE A 6 -8.41 5.28 4.39
CA ILE A 6 -8.13 5.62 2.98
C ILE A 6 -6.75 6.25 2.84
N ILE A 7 -6.40 7.23 3.68
CA ILE A 7 -5.06 7.84 3.68
C ILE A 7 -3.98 6.77 3.92
N THR A 8 -4.23 5.84 4.85
CA THR A 8 -3.35 4.70 5.11
C THR A 8 -3.18 3.85 3.87
N ALA A 9 -4.28 3.49 3.21
CA ALA A 9 -4.27 2.66 2.00
C ALA A 9 -3.51 3.33 0.87
N THR A 10 -3.69 4.64 0.68
CA THR A 10 -2.94 5.45 -0.27
C THR A 10 -1.43 5.38 -0.01
N ILE A 11 -1.00 5.69 1.21
CA ILE A 11 0.42 5.74 1.56
C ILE A 11 1.03 4.35 1.47
N SER A 12 0.41 3.36 2.12
CA SER A 12 0.91 1.98 2.15
C SER A 12 0.87 1.33 0.77
N GLY A 13 -0.17 1.54 -0.03
CA GLY A 13 -0.26 0.97 -1.38
C GLY A 13 0.75 1.57 -2.34
N THR A 14 0.97 2.88 -2.30
CA THR A 14 2.02 3.53 -3.10
C THR A 14 3.40 3.03 -2.68
N LEU A 15 3.69 3.01 -1.38
CA LEU A 15 4.97 2.55 -0.85
C LEU A 15 5.19 1.06 -1.12
N PHE A 16 4.16 0.24 -1.02
CA PHE A 16 4.22 -1.19 -1.31
C PHE A 16 4.57 -1.43 -2.78
N ALA A 17 3.91 -0.74 -3.72
CA ALA A 17 4.20 -0.88 -5.14
C ALA A 17 5.63 -0.47 -5.48
N LEU A 18 6.12 0.64 -4.90
CA LEU A 18 7.51 1.07 -5.05
C LEU A 18 8.48 0.02 -4.51
N LEU A 19 8.31 -0.39 -3.25
CA LEU A 19 9.18 -1.40 -2.63
C LEU A 19 9.18 -2.70 -3.42
N LEU A 20 8.01 -3.18 -3.83
CA LEU A 20 7.88 -4.43 -4.57
C LEU A 20 8.54 -4.35 -5.94
N GLY A 21 8.42 -3.22 -6.64
CA GLY A 21 9.08 -3.01 -7.93
C GLY A 21 10.59 -2.96 -7.86
N PHE A 22 11.15 -2.43 -6.77
CA PHE A 22 12.60 -2.47 -6.56
C PHE A 22 13.11 -3.79 -5.99
N ILE A 23 12.30 -4.56 -5.26
CA ILE A 23 12.75 -5.87 -4.72
C ILE A 23 12.57 -6.97 -5.77
N PHE A 24 11.49 -6.94 -6.54
CA PHE A 24 11.16 -7.89 -7.60
C PHE A 24 10.88 -7.14 -8.92
N PRO A 25 11.92 -6.57 -9.55
CA PRO A 25 11.80 -5.76 -10.77
C PRO A 25 11.36 -6.59 -11.98
N ASN A 26 11.68 -7.88 -11.99
CA ASN A 26 11.44 -8.77 -13.12
C ASN A 26 10.61 -10.00 -12.72
N PRO A 27 9.31 -9.83 -12.43
CA PRO A 27 8.45 -10.96 -12.07
C PRO A 27 8.12 -11.87 -13.27
N PHE A 28 8.38 -11.43 -14.51
CA PHE A 28 8.03 -12.14 -15.75
C PHE A 28 9.21 -12.83 -16.44
N GLY A 29 10.45 -12.61 -15.98
CA GLY A 29 11.64 -13.29 -16.49
C GLY A 29 12.27 -12.66 -17.73
N ASP A 30 11.99 -11.38 -18.03
CA ASP A 30 12.59 -10.67 -19.15
C ASP A 30 14.10 -10.47 -18.94
N THR A 31 14.92 -10.94 -19.87
CA THR A 31 16.39 -10.83 -19.79
C THR A 31 16.89 -9.75 -20.76
N GLY A 32 17.82 -8.91 -20.32
CA GLY A 32 18.52 -7.94 -21.18
C GLY A 32 18.19 -6.45 -20.99
N GLN A 33 17.23 -6.10 -20.12
CA GLN A 33 16.86 -4.72 -19.81
C GLN A 33 17.68 -4.16 -18.62
N ASN A 34 17.86 -2.84 -18.56
CA ASN A 34 18.51 -2.17 -17.43
C ASN A 34 17.64 -2.35 -16.16
N TYR A 35 18.25 -2.77 -15.04
CA TYR A 35 17.57 -3.00 -13.77
C TYR A 35 16.64 -1.85 -13.35
N PHE A 36 17.14 -0.61 -13.43
CA PHE A 36 16.37 0.56 -13.00
C PHE A 36 15.14 0.75 -13.88
N TYR A 37 15.30 0.56 -15.19
CA TYR A 37 14.20 0.63 -16.14
C TYR A 37 13.15 -0.45 -15.87
N THR A 38 13.56 -1.72 -15.76
CA THR A 38 12.68 -2.83 -15.44
C THR A 38 11.93 -2.60 -14.12
N ALA A 39 12.61 -2.05 -13.10
CA ALA A 39 11.99 -1.68 -11.84
C ALA A 39 10.89 -0.61 -12.00
N ILE A 40 11.17 0.52 -12.67
CA ILE A 40 10.16 1.59 -12.82
C ILE A 40 8.96 1.13 -13.64
N THR A 41 9.17 0.31 -14.67
CA THR A 41 8.10 -0.23 -15.51
C THR A 41 7.20 -1.17 -14.69
N VAL A 42 7.78 -2.06 -13.88
CA VAL A 42 6.97 -2.97 -13.05
C VAL A 42 6.28 -2.26 -11.88
N VAL A 43 6.83 -1.17 -11.34
CA VAL A 43 6.13 -0.37 -10.32
C VAL A 43 4.78 0.12 -10.86
N ASN A 44 4.70 0.51 -12.14
CA ASN A 44 3.43 0.90 -12.75
C ASN A 44 2.41 -0.25 -12.77
N VAL A 45 2.86 -1.46 -13.06
CA VAL A 45 2.04 -2.68 -12.98
C VAL A 45 1.57 -2.89 -11.53
N TYR A 46 2.47 -2.83 -10.55
CA TYR A 46 2.09 -3.00 -9.16
C TYR A 46 1.15 -1.90 -8.65
N LEU A 47 1.30 -0.64 -9.07
CA LEU A 47 0.34 0.42 -8.77
C LEU A 47 -1.04 0.13 -9.37
N MET A 48 -1.11 -0.47 -10.57
CA MET A 48 -2.40 -0.76 -11.19
C MET A 48 -3.13 -1.94 -10.52
N TYR A 49 -2.41 -2.95 -10.03
CA TYR A 49 -3.01 -4.16 -9.46
C TYR A 49 -3.04 -4.18 -7.92
N SER A 50 -1.93 -3.85 -7.26
CA SER A 50 -1.83 -3.96 -5.80
C SER A 50 -2.54 -2.81 -5.08
N PHE A 51 -2.47 -1.58 -5.60
CA PHE A 51 -3.06 -0.43 -4.91
C PHE A 51 -4.59 -0.53 -4.82
N PRO A 52 -5.36 -0.88 -5.87
CA PRO A 52 -6.81 -1.07 -5.71
C PRO A 52 -7.15 -2.15 -4.69
N VAL A 53 -6.41 -3.26 -4.68
CA VAL A 53 -6.59 -4.33 -3.69
C VAL A 53 -6.35 -3.78 -2.28
N ILE A 54 -5.26 -3.05 -2.04
CA ILE A 54 -4.96 -2.45 -0.74
C ILE A 54 -6.01 -1.40 -0.35
N LEU A 55 -6.51 -0.61 -1.31
CA LEU A 55 -7.55 0.39 -1.08
C LEU A 55 -8.89 -0.22 -0.70
N PHE A 56 -9.36 -1.25 -1.40
CA PHE A 56 -10.65 -1.86 -1.11
C PHE A 56 -10.54 -2.93 -0.02
N TYR A 57 -9.78 -3.98 -0.29
CA TYR A 57 -9.63 -5.12 0.63
C TYR A 57 -8.91 -4.72 1.92
N GLY A 58 -7.82 -3.96 1.82
CA GLY A 58 -7.05 -3.51 2.99
C GLY A 58 -7.86 -2.61 3.92
N VAL A 59 -8.62 -1.65 3.37
CA VAL A 59 -9.49 -0.78 4.19
C VAL A 59 -10.59 -1.59 4.89
N LEU A 60 -11.26 -2.49 4.16
CA LEU A 60 -12.36 -3.29 4.72
C LEU A 60 -11.86 -4.20 5.86
N THR A 61 -10.80 -4.96 5.60
CA THR A 61 -10.23 -5.89 6.61
C THR A 61 -9.64 -5.14 7.79
N SER A 62 -9.04 -3.97 7.57
CA SER A 62 -8.51 -3.15 8.65
C SER A 62 -9.61 -2.56 9.55
N ILE A 63 -10.75 -2.14 8.97
CA ILE A 63 -11.92 -1.70 9.76
C ILE A 63 -12.51 -2.89 10.53
N ALA A 64 -12.65 -4.05 9.91
CA ALA A 64 -13.16 -5.25 10.58
C ALA A 64 -12.25 -5.64 11.76
N SER A 65 -10.94 -5.68 11.52
CA SER A 65 -9.92 -5.98 12.53
C SER A 65 -9.98 -5.03 13.73
N ASP A 66 -10.05 -3.72 13.50
CA ASP A 66 -10.18 -2.72 14.58
C ASP A 66 -11.48 -2.92 15.37
N LYS A 67 -12.62 -3.11 14.68
CA LYS A 67 -13.92 -3.28 15.34
C LYS A 67 -13.99 -4.56 16.16
N ILE A 68 -13.42 -5.66 15.66
CA ILE A 68 -13.36 -6.92 16.41
C ILE A 68 -12.46 -6.75 17.63
N ALA A 69 -11.30 -6.10 17.48
CA ALA A 69 -10.41 -5.83 18.60
C ALA A 69 -11.10 -4.97 19.68
N GLU A 70 -11.73 -3.86 19.29
CA GLU A 70 -12.48 -2.97 20.18
C GLU A 70 -13.59 -3.73 20.91
N PHE A 71 -14.35 -4.58 20.21
CA PHE A 71 -15.40 -5.39 20.80
C PHE A 71 -14.86 -6.36 21.86
N LEU A 72 -13.74 -7.03 21.56
CA LEU A 72 -13.13 -8.02 22.46
C LEU A 72 -12.46 -7.37 23.69
N THR A 73 -11.95 -6.15 23.57
CA THR A 73 -11.26 -5.45 24.67
C THR A 73 -12.12 -4.44 25.41
N LYS A 74 -13.38 -4.25 25.02
CA LYS A 74 -14.30 -3.26 25.61
C LYS A 74 -14.42 -3.37 27.13
N LYS A 75 -14.38 -4.57 27.69
CA LYS A 75 -14.47 -4.83 29.14
C LYS A 75 -13.16 -4.53 29.89
N ASP A 76 -12.02 -4.69 29.22
CA ASP A 76 -10.69 -4.57 29.83
C ASP A 76 -10.16 -3.13 29.76
N GLY A 77 -10.67 -2.30 28.85
CA GLY A 77 -10.20 -0.92 28.62
C GLY A 77 -8.71 -0.81 28.22
N ASN A 78 -8.05 -1.93 27.94
CA ASN A 78 -6.61 -1.98 27.73
C ASN A 78 -6.25 -1.78 26.26
N ILE A 79 -5.86 -0.55 25.93
CA ILE A 79 -5.45 -0.13 24.58
C ILE A 79 -4.33 -1.01 24.00
N LYS A 80 -3.40 -1.51 24.83
CA LYS A 80 -2.31 -2.38 24.34
C LYS A 80 -2.85 -3.72 23.84
N LYS A 81 -3.84 -4.29 24.54
CA LYS A 81 -4.52 -5.53 24.12
C LYS A 81 -5.29 -5.32 22.81
N GLU A 82 -5.96 -4.17 22.67
CA GLU A 82 -6.71 -3.85 21.44
C GLU A 82 -5.78 -3.80 20.22
N ILE A 83 -4.65 -3.10 20.35
CA ILE A 83 -3.63 -3.00 19.29
C ILE A 83 -3.08 -4.39 18.94
N LEU A 84 -2.80 -5.23 19.95
CA LEU A 84 -2.29 -6.58 19.74
C LEU A 84 -3.30 -7.44 18.97
N ILE A 85 -4.56 -7.47 19.42
CA ILE A 85 -5.62 -8.27 18.80
C ILE A 85 -5.88 -7.80 17.37
N SER A 86 -5.94 -6.48 17.14
CA SER A 86 -6.07 -5.96 15.78
C SER A 86 -4.87 -6.34 14.91
N GLY A 87 -3.65 -6.30 15.45
CA GLY A 87 -2.45 -6.75 14.75
C GLY A 87 -2.55 -8.21 14.33
N VAL A 88 -3.02 -9.10 15.22
CA VAL A 88 -3.25 -10.52 14.90
C VAL A 88 -4.26 -10.67 13.77
N PHE A 89 -5.38 -9.94 13.79
CA PHE A 89 -6.36 -9.99 12.71
C PHE A 89 -5.79 -9.45 11.38
N HIS A 90 -4.95 -8.41 11.40
CA HIS A 90 -4.26 -7.95 10.17
C HIS A 90 -3.33 -9.01 9.61
N VAL A 91 -2.60 -9.73 10.46
CA VAL A 91 -1.79 -10.87 10.02
C VAL A 91 -2.69 -11.92 9.38
N VAL A 92 -3.75 -12.37 10.08
CA VAL A 92 -4.67 -13.41 9.58
C VAL A 92 -5.28 -13.02 8.23
N PHE A 93 -5.80 -11.79 8.07
CA PHE A 93 -6.32 -11.32 6.78
C PHE A 93 -5.23 -11.14 5.72
N GLY A 94 -4.01 -10.81 6.12
CA GLY A 94 -2.85 -10.74 5.23
C GLY A 94 -2.36 -12.10 4.73
N LEU A 95 -2.75 -13.22 5.36
CA LEU A 95 -2.33 -14.55 4.93
C LEU A 95 -3.03 -15.05 3.65
N VAL A 96 -4.03 -14.32 3.12
CA VAL A 96 -4.84 -14.79 1.97
C VAL A 96 -4.01 -14.96 0.69
N LEU A 97 -3.05 -14.07 0.41
CA LEU A 97 -2.16 -14.14 -0.76
C LEU A 97 -0.69 -14.04 -0.33
N LEU A 98 -0.25 -14.95 0.55
CA LEU A 98 1.15 -15.03 0.96
C LEU A 98 2.10 -15.10 -0.26
N PRO A 99 3.28 -14.45 -0.21
CA PRO A 99 3.79 -13.57 0.85
C PRO A 99 3.39 -12.09 0.68
N PHE A 100 2.96 -11.68 -0.51
CA PHE A 100 2.78 -10.27 -0.88
C PHE A 100 1.65 -9.59 -0.09
N SER A 101 0.53 -10.28 0.12
CA SER A 101 -0.59 -9.72 0.90
C SER A 101 -0.24 -9.53 2.36
N LEU A 102 0.62 -10.37 2.93
CA LEU A 102 1.07 -10.20 4.31
C LEU A 102 1.97 -8.97 4.43
N GLY A 103 2.90 -8.80 3.49
CA GLY A 103 3.75 -7.60 3.43
C GLY A 103 2.91 -6.32 3.33
N ALA A 104 1.91 -6.30 2.44
CA ALA A 104 0.98 -5.17 2.31
C ALA A 104 0.16 -4.94 3.59
N ALA A 105 -0.36 -5.99 4.22
CA ALA A 105 -1.16 -5.89 5.44
C ALA A 105 -0.35 -5.35 6.64
N LEU A 106 0.90 -5.80 6.79
CA LEU A 106 1.81 -5.29 7.82
C LEU A 106 2.15 -3.82 7.59
N LEU A 107 2.46 -3.44 6.35
CA LEU A 107 2.75 -2.05 6.01
C LEU A 107 1.54 -1.16 6.26
N PHE A 108 0.35 -1.60 5.85
CA PHE A 108 -0.92 -0.92 6.13
C PHE A 108 -1.12 -0.72 7.64
N PHE A 109 -0.97 -1.79 8.43
CA PHE A 109 -1.14 -1.74 9.88
C PHE A 109 -0.19 -0.73 10.53
N VAL A 110 1.10 -0.75 10.17
CA VAL A 110 2.09 0.19 10.70
C VAL A 110 1.70 1.63 10.38
N ILE A 111 1.37 1.94 9.13
CA ILE A 111 0.97 3.29 8.72
C ILE A 111 -0.31 3.74 9.44
N ASP A 112 -1.32 2.88 9.59
CA ASP A 112 -2.56 3.24 10.30
C ASP A 112 -2.27 3.61 11.76
N ARG A 113 -1.42 2.83 12.45
CA ARG A 113 -1.05 3.10 13.85
C ARG A 113 -0.23 4.38 13.98
N LEU A 114 0.67 4.66 13.03
CA LEU A 114 1.40 5.93 13.00
C LEU A 114 0.46 7.12 12.81
N LEU A 115 -0.52 7.02 11.91
CA LEU A 115 -1.51 8.07 11.69
C LEU A 115 -2.45 8.24 12.88
N GLN A 116 -2.86 7.16 13.53
CA GLN A 116 -3.70 7.19 14.73
C GLN A 116 -2.99 7.90 15.90
N LYS A 117 -1.68 7.68 16.08
CA LYS A 117 -0.88 8.33 17.13
C LYS A 117 -0.77 9.85 16.97
N ARG A 118 -0.88 10.38 15.74
CA ARG A 118 -0.78 11.83 15.49
C ARG A 118 -1.98 12.64 16.00
N LYS A 119 -3.04 12.00 16.52
CA LYS A 119 -4.27 12.65 17.06
C LYS A 119 -4.91 13.71 16.14
N ASN A 120 -4.60 13.68 14.85
CA ASN A 120 -5.15 14.61 13.87
C ASN A 120 -6.57 14.20 13.48
N THR A 121 -7.44 15.19 13.33
CA THR A 121 -8.75 15.02 12.71
C THR A 121 -8.57 14.95 11.20
N PHE A 122 -8.60 13.73 10.65
CA PHE A 122 -8.52 13.52 9.20
C PHE A 122 -9.88 13.77 8.55
N HIS A 123 -9.94 14.72 7.62
CA HIS A 123 -11.16 15.04 6.88
C HIS A 123 -11.29 14.19 5.62
N TRP A 124 -12.53 13.91 5.20
CA TRP A 124 -12.82 13.15 3.97
C TRP A 124 -12.17 13.77 2.73
N LEU A 125 -12.21 15.09 2.61
CA LEU A 125 -11.60 15.80 1.50
C LEU A 125 -10.07 15.61 1.45
N GLN A 126 -9.41 15.52 2.60
CA GLN A 126 -7.98 15.21 2.66
C GLN A 126 -7.70 13.80 2.17
N ALA A 127 -8.54 12.82 2.54
CA ALA A 127 -8.41 11.45 2.05
C ALA A 127 -8.56 11.37 0.53
N LEU A 128 -9.54 12.09 -0.05
CA LEU A 128 -9.72 12.16 -1.50
C LEU A 128 -8.51 12.82 -2.19
N LYS A 129 -7.98 13.91 -1.62
CA LYS A 129 -6.75 14.56 -2.14
C LYS A 129 -5.54 13.62 -2.09
N CYS A 130 -5.41 12.79 -1.06
CA CYS A 130 -4.32 11.82 -0.96
C CYS A 130 -4.35 10.80 -2.09
N LEU A 131 -5.52 10.42 -2.63
CA LEU A 131 -5.59 9.49 -3.78
C LEU A 131 -4.87 10.01 -5.03
N ALA A 132 -4.56 11.30 -5.11
CA ALA A 132 -3.72 11.85 -6.18
C ALA A 132 -2.26 11.36 -6.10
N ILE A 133 -1.78 10.92 -4.94
CA ILE A 133 -0.39 10.44 -4.76
C ILE A 133 -0.06 9.25 -5.66
N PRO A 134 -0.76 8.10 -5.60
CA PRO A 134 -0.46 6.95 -6.46
C PRO A 134 -0.64 7.30 -7.94
N VAL A 135 -1.61 8.15 -8.30
CA VAL A 135 -1.81 8.62 -9.67
C VAL A 135 -0.62 9.44 -10.15
N PHE A 136 -0.13 10.37 -9.33
CA PHE A 136 1.03 11.19 -9.66
C PHE A 136 2.30 10.34 -9.83
N VAL A 137 2.53 9.39 -8.92
CA VAL A 137 3.65 8.45 -9.03
C VAL A 137 3.55 7.63 -10.31
N TRP A 138 2.37 7.11 -10.63
CA TRP A 138 2.13 6.33 -11.85
C TRP A 138 2.41 7.15 -13.12
N ILE A 139 1.88 8.37 -13.22
CA ILE A 139 2.13 9.26 -14.37
C ILE A 139 3.62 9.60 -14.48
N ALA A 140 4.29 9.91 -13.37
CA ALA A 140 5.71 10.25 -13.37
C ALA A 140 6.57 9.08 -13.87
N LEU A 141 6.29 7.86 -13.42
CA LEU A 141 7.03 6.67 -13.84
C LEU A 141 6.74 6.29 -15.30
N LEU A 142 5.50 6.42 -15.77
CA LEU A 142 5.16 6.27 -17.18
C LEU A 142 5.91 7.29 -18.06
N GLY A 143 6.01 8.55 -17.61
CA GLY A 143 6.77 9.57 -18.33
C GLY A 143 8.25 9.23 -18.46
N LEU A 144 8.86 8.69 -17.39
CA LEU A 144 10.25 8.22 -17.43
C LEU A 144 10.44 7.03 -18.37
N ASP A 145 9.50 6.09 -18.35
CA ASP A 145 9.49 4.92 -19.23
C ASP A 145 9.47 5.34 -20.71
N TRP A 146 8.58 6.28 -21.06
CA TRP A 146 8.44 6.81 -22.42
C TRP A 146 9.68 7.57 -22.90
N ILE A 147 10.28 8.40 -22.02
CA ILE A 147 11.53 9.12 -22.35
C ILE A 147 12.66 8.12 -22.65
N ASN A 148 12.80 7.06 -21.85
CA ASN A 148 13.83 6.06 -22.08
C ASN A 148 13.63 5.30 -23.40
N HIS A 149 12.38 4.99 -23.75
CA HIS A 149 12.06 4.36 -25.02
C HIS A 149 12.52 5.20 -26.22
N ILE A 150 12.21 6.51 -26.22
CA ILE A 150 12.64 7.43 -27.28
C ILE A 150 14.17 7.53 -27.37
N ILE A 151 14.86 7.64 -26.22
CA ILE A 151 16.33 7.73 -26.22
C ILE A 151 16.95 6.45 -26.80
N THR A 152 16.37 5.29 -26.46
CA THR A 152 16.84 4.00 -26.97
C THR A 152 16.67 3.91 -28.48
N GLU A 153 15.50 4.30 -29.02
CA GLU A 153 15.25 4.32 -30.46
C GLU A 153 16.18 5.28 -31.23
N LEU A 154 16.55 6.42 -30.63
CA LEU A 154 17.46 7.39 -31.26
C LEU A 154 18.93 6.96 -31.26
N THR A 155 19.30 5.97 -30.46
CA THR A 155 20.70 5.53 -30.26
C THR A 155 21.02 4.18 -30.90
N THR A 156 20.03 3.51 -31.50
CA THR A 156 20.14 2.26 -32.28
C THR A 156 19.99 2.51 -33.77
#